data_AF-A0A945HFR2-F1
#
_entry.id   AF-A0A945HFR2-F1
#
_cell.length_a   1.000
_cell.length_b   1.000
_cell.length_c   1.000
_cell.angle_alpha   90.00
_cell.angle_beta   90.00
_cell.angle_gamma   90.00
#
_symmetry.space_group_name_H-M   'P 1'
#
loop_
_entity.id
_entity.type
_entity.pdbx_description
1 polymer ?
#
loop_
_entity_poly.entity_id
_entity_poly.type
_entity_poly.pdbx_seq_one_letter_code
_entity_poly.pdbx_strand_id
1 'polypeptide(L)'
;MIDGFTHQLPDADPAETKEWIDSFDAMVDSSGRRRARYMLAKLLERAGELNVGNAPPTWTPYVNTIATMDQPWFPGDEYIERRIRAFIRWNAAAMVINANKAADGIGGHLSTFASSASLYEVGFNWFFRGKDDGRPGDHV
;
A
#
# COMPACT_ATOMS: atom_id res chain seq x y z
N MET A 1 2.65 -14.07 12.99
CA MET A 1 2.75 -14.85 14.24
C MET A 1 1.54 -15.77 14.22
N ILE A 2 1.76 -17.08 13.99
CA ILE A 2 0.69 -18.08 14.10
C ILE A 2 0.22 -18.02 15.56
N ASP A 3 -1.09 -17.87 15.74
CA ASP A 3 -1.65 -17.63 17.06
C ASP A 3 -1.26 -18.77 18.02
N GLY A 4 -0.72 -18.43 19.19
CA GLY A 4 -0.19 -19.41 20.15
C GLY A 4 -1.23 -20.38 20.70
N PHE A 5 -2.52 -20.15 20.39
CA PHE A 5 -3.64 -21.00 20.78
C PHE A 5 -3.78 -22.29 19.96
N THR A 6 -3.38 -22.33 18.68
CA THR A 6 -3.58 -23.54 17.86
C THR A 6 -2.61 -24.67 18.23
N HIS A 7 -1.43 -24.36 18.78
CA HIS A 7 -0.49 -25.36 19.28
C HIS A 7 -0.92 -26.03 20.60
N GLN A 8 -1.94 -25.48 21.30
CA GLN A 8 -2.46 -26.03 22.55
C GLN A 8 -3.70 -26.92 22.34
N LEU A 9 -4.25 -26.97 21.12
CA LEU A 9 -5.35 -27.86 20.78
C LEU A 9 -4.78 -29.27 20.50
N PRO A 10 -5.36 -30.33 21.10
CA PRO A 10 -5.00 -31.69 20.71
C PRO A 10 -5.30 -31.89 19.23
N ASP A 11 -4.31 -32.36 18.48
CA ASP A 11 -4.46 -32.71 17.07
C ASP A 11 -5.47 -33.85 16.95
N ALA A 12 -6.63 -33.54 16.35
CA ALA A 12 -7.75 -34.47 16.25
C ALA A 12 -7.47 -35.60 15.25
N ASP A 13 -6.60 -35.37 14.26
CA ASP A 13 -6.14 -36.37 13.30
C ASP A 13 -4.66 -36.15 12.93
N PRO A 14 -3.74 -36.71 13.74
CA PRO A 14 -2.30 -36.59 13.49
C PRO A 14 -1.84 -37.25 12.19
N ALA A 15 -2.60 -38.22 11.66
CA ALA A 15 -2.24 -38.90 10.42
C ALA A 15 -2.51 -37.98 9.22
N GLU A 16 -3.68 -37.33 9.19
CA GLU A 16 -4.00 -36.31 8.18
C GLU A 16 -3.00 -35.15 8.25
N THR A 17 -2.74 -34.60 9.46
CA THR A 17 -1.77 -33.51 9.64
C THR A 17 -0.39 -33.89 9.08
N LYS A 18 0.07 -35.11 9.35
CA LYS A 18 1.34 -35.62 8.83
C LYS A 18 1.34 -35.74 7.30
N GLU A 19 0.25 -36.23 6.71
CA GLU A 19 0.13 -36.37 5.25
C GLU A 19 0.23 -35.02 4.53
N TRP A 20 -0.39 -33.97 5.08
CA TRP A 20 -0.29 -32.61 4.55
C TRP A 20 1.13 -32.04 4.64
N ILE A 21 1.82 -32.27 5.76
CA ILE A 21 3.22 -31.84 5.95
C ILE A 21 4.13 -32.57 4.96
N ASP A 22 4.02 -33.90 4.89
CA ASP A 22 4.82 -34.73 3.97
C ASP A 22 4.59 -34.31 2.51
N SER A 23 3.34 -33.97 2.14
CA SER A 23 3.00 -33.48 0.80
C SER A 23 3.63 -32.12 0.49
N PHE A 24 3.69 -31.22 1.47
CA PHE A 24 4.34 -29.93 1.33
C PHE A 24 5.86 -30.08 1.19
N ASP A 25 6.49 -30.94 2.00
CA ASP A 25 7.91 -31.23 1.94
C ASP A 25 8.29 -31.85 0.59
N ALA A 26 7.54 -32.84 0.12
CA ALA A 26 7.72 -33.44 -1.20
C ALA A 26 7.60 -32.40 -2.34
N MET A 27 6.73 -31.40 -2.20
CA MET A 27 6.61 -30.29 -3.17
C MET A 27 7.84 -29.38 -3.15
N VAL A 28 8.37 -29.07 -1.95
CA VAL A 28 9.59 -28.29 -1.81
C VAL A 28 10.76 -29.01 -2.46
N ASP A 29 10.87 -30.32 -2.25
CA ASP A 29 11.97 -31.14 -2.78
C ASP A 29 11.87 -31.33 -4.31
N SER A 30 10.68 -31.61 -4.83
CA SER A 30 10.47 -31.86 -6.27
C SER A 30 10.42 -30.59 -7.12
N SER A 31 9.78 -29.53 -6.63
CA SER A 31 9.41 -28.34 -7.40
C SER A 31 10.07 -27.05 -6.90
N GLY A 32 10.81 -27.13 -5.79
CA GLY A 32 11.58 -26.03 -5.24
C GLY A 32 10.79 -24.99 -4.44
N ARG A 33 11.51 -24.22 -3.63
CA ARG A 33 10.96 -23.20 -2.72
C ARG A 33 10.11 -22.12 -3.39
N ARG A 34 10.31 -21.84 -4.68
CA ARG A 34 9.49 -20.85 -5.42
C ARG A 34 8.07 -21.37 -5.63
N ARG A 35 7.92 -22.63 -6.04
CA ARG A 35 6.61 -23.26 -6.22
C ARG A 35 5.90 -23.44 -4.88
N ALA A 36 6.62 -23.89 -3.85
CA ALA A 36 6.06 -24.04 -2.50
C ALA A 36 5.51 -22.72 -1.94
N ARG A 37 6.25 -21.60 -2.11
CA ARG A 37 5.76 -20.26 -1.72
C ARG A 37 4.50 -19.84 -2.47
N TYR A 38 4.45 -20.07 -3.79
CA TYR A 38 3.25 -19.81 -4.59
C TYR A 38 2.06 -20.61 -4.05
N MET A 39 2.29 -21.88 -3.72
CA MET A 39 1.24 -22.78 -3.27
C MET A 39 0.73 -22.42 -1.87
N LEU A 40 1.63 -22.05 -0.96
CA LEU A 40 1.26 -21.52 0.34
C LEU A 40 0.43 -20.23 0.23
N ALA A 41 0.81 -19.31 -0.66
CA ALA A 41 0.04 -18.08 -0.89
C ALA A 41 -1.39 -18.38 -1.38
N LYS A 42 -1.55 -19.34 -2.29
CA LYS A 42 -2.86 -19.78 -2.78
C LYS A 42 -3.71 -20.46 -1.71
N LEU A 43 -3.10 -21.27 -0.83
CA LEU A 43 -3.80 -21.89 0.30
C LEU A 43 -4.27 -20.84 1.32
N LEU A 44 -3.45 -19.84 1.62
CA LEU A 44 -3.82 -18.73 2.51
C LEU A 44 -4.93 -17.86 1.93
N GLU A 45 -4.88 -17.54 0.63
CA GLU A 45 -5.97 -16.85 -0.09
C GLU A 45 -7.28 -17.62 0.06
N ARG A 46 -7.26 -18.93 -0.21
CA ARG A 46 -8.44 -19.80 -0.09
C ARG A 46 -8.94 -19.94 1.36
N ALA A 47 -8.05 -20.05 2.34
CA ALA A 47 -8.41 -20.08 3.75
C ALA A 47 -9.11 -18.78 4.18
N GLY A 48 -8.64 -17.64 3.68
CA GLY A 48 -9.30 -16.34 3.84
C GLY A 48 -10.71 -16.30 3.25
N GLU A 49 -10.90 -16.77 2.02
CA GLU A 49 -12.24 -16.87 1.40
C GLU A 49 -13.21 -17.75 2.21
N LEU A 50 -12.70 -18.81 2.83
CA LEU A 50 -13.48 -19.74 3.63
C LEU A 50 -13.64 -19.31 5.09
N ASN A 51 -13.07 -18.17 5.49
CA ASN A 51 -12.99 -17.72 6.89
C ASN A 51 -12.40 -18.80 7.83
N VAL A 52 -11.45 -19.60 7.32
CA VAL A 52 -10.73 -20.61 8.09
C VAL A 52 -9.44 -19.99 8.62
N GLY A 53 -9.35 -19.89 9.94
CA GLY A 53 -8.20 -19.33 10.64
C GLY A 53 -8.36 -17.86 11.05
N ASN A 54 -7.42 -17.43 11.87
CA ASN A 54 -7.43 -16.12 12.50
C ASN A 54 -7.01 -15.08 11.45
N ALA A 55 -7.55 -13.86 11.58
CA ALA A 55 -7.49 -12.74 10.64
C ALA A 55 -6.36 -12.80 9.58
N PRO A 56 -6.67 -12.45 8.31
CA PRO A 56 -5.66 -12.43 7.25
C PRO A 56 -4.40 -11.72 7.75
N PRO A 57 -3.20 -12.21 7.39
CA PRO A 57 -1.96 -11.64 7.91
C PRO A 57 -2.03 -10.12 7.79
N THR A 58 -1.81 -9.41 8.90
CA THR A 58 -1.80 -7.93 8.95
C THR A 58 -0.71 -7.30 8.09
N TRP A 59 0.07 -8.12 7.39
CA TRP A 59 1.18 -7.76 6.53
C TRP A 59 0.89 -8.29 5.13
N THR A 60 0.62 -7.36 4.21
CA THR A 60 0.65 -7.64 2.78
C THR A 60 2.11 -7.69 2.30
N PRO A 61 2.42 -8.33 1.16
CA PRO A 61 3.76 -8.26 0.59
C PRO A 61 4.17 -6.81 0.34
N TYR A 62 5.47 -6.51 0.41
CA TYR A 62 6.00 -5.16 0.16
C TYR A 62 6.03 -4.82 -1.35
N VAL A 63 4.83 -4.75 -1.92
CA VAL A 63 4.52 -4.46 -3.32
C VAL A 63 3.22 -3.64 -3.37
N ASN A 64 2.91 -3.06 -4.53
CA ASN A 64 1.65 -2.33 -4.71
C ASN A 64 0.45 -3.26 -4.56
N THR A 65 -0.56 -2.81 -3.81
CA THR A 65 -1.80 -3.57 -3.59
C THR A 65 -2.63 -3.73 -4.87
N ILE A 66 -2.62 -2.72 -5.75
CA ILE A 66 -3.29 -2.76 -7.06
C ILE A 66 -2.26 -3.19 -8.11
N ALA A 67 -2.51 -4.30 -8.80
CA ALA A 67 -1.63 -4.79 -9.86
C ALA A 67 -1.74 -3.90 -11.11
N THR A 68 -0.69 -3.88 -11.94
CA THR A 68 -0.65 -3.06 -13.17
C THR A 68 -1.79 -3.38 -14.14
N MET A 69 -2.23 -4.64 -14.19
CA MET A 69 -3.37 -5.06 -15.04
C MET A 69 -4.74 -4.60 -14.52
N ASP A 70 -4.83 -4.32 -13.22
CA ASP A 70 -6.05 -3.84 -12.55
C ASP A 70 -6.03 -2.32 -12.37
N GLN A 71 -4.96 -1.65 -12.82
CA GLN A 71 -4.80 -0.21 -12.70
C GLN A 71 -5.75 0.49 -13.69
N PRO A 72 -6.61 1.42 -13.22
CA PRO A 72 -7.47 2.18 -14.11
C PRO A 72 -6.65 3.14 -14.98
N TRP A 73 -7.23 3.52 -16.12
CA TRP A 73 -6.68 4.58 -16.97
C TRP A 73 -6.58 5.91 -16.20
N PHE A 74 -5.47 6.63 -16.37
CA PHE A 74 -5.30 7.95 -15.76
C PHE A 74 -6.05 9.01 -16.59
N PRO A 75 -7.02 9.74 -16.01
CA PRO A 75 -7.89 10.64 -16.78
C PRO A 75 -7.21 11.94 -17.23
N GLY A 76 -6.03 12.26 -16.72
CA GLY A 76 -5.34 13.54 -16.94
C GLY A 76 -4.24 13.55 -18.00
N ASP A 77 -3.74 14.74 -18.26
CA ASP A 77 -2.52 14.95 -19.05
C ASP A 77 -1.31 15.02 -18.11
N GLU A 78 -0.60 13.90 -18.00
CA GLU A 78 0.57 13.78 -17.14
C GLU A 78 1.67 14.82 -17.44
N TYR A 79 1.79 15.25 -18.71
CA TYR A 79 2.81 16.23 -19.09
C TYR A 79 2.45 17.62 -18.56
N ILE A 80 1.20 18.04 -18.71
CA ILE A 80 0.71 19.32 -18.20
C ILE A 80 0.69 19.33 -16.67
N GLU A 81 0.17 18.27 -16.05
CA GLU A 81 0.11 18.13 -14.59
C GLU A 81 1.52 18.19 -13.98
N ARG A 82 2.49 17.46 -14.55
CA ARG A 82 3.89 17.53 -14.12
C ARG A 82 4.48 18.95 -14.21
N ARG A 83 4.14 19.73 -15.25
CA ARG A 83 4.60 21.12 -15.38
C ARG A 83 3.99 22.03 -14.33
N ILE A 84 2.68 21.90 -14.08
CA ILE A 84 1.98 22.65 -13.03
C ILE A 84 2.61 22.37 -11.66
N ARG A 85 2.80 21.09 -11.32
CA ARG A 85 3.45 20.66 -10.08
C ARG A 85 4.89 21.17 -9.94
N ALA A 86 5.64 21.28 -11.05
CA ALA A 86 6.98 21.87 -11.02
C ALA A 86 6.94 23.36 -10.63
N PHE A 87 5.99 24.13 -11.18
CA PHE A 87 5.80 25.53 -10.80
C PHE A 87 5.36 25.68 -9.35
N ILE A 88 4.45 24.83 -8.87
CA ILE A 88 4.00 24.84 -7.47
C ILE A 88 5.19 24.57 -6.53
N ARG A 89 6.02 23.54 -6.82
CA ARG A 89 7.22 23.24 -6.04
C ARG A 89 8.22 24.40 -6.03
N TRP A 90 8.44 25.04 -7.18
CA TRP A 90 9.32 26.20 -7.28
C TRP A 90 8.81 27.36 -6.42
N ASN A 91 7.53 27.71 -6.53
CA ASN A 91 6.93 28.79 -5.76
C ASN A 91 6.97 28.53 -4.26
N ALA A 92 6.68 27.29 -3.82
CA ALA A 92 6.78 26.91 -2.42
C ALA A 92 8.23 27.11 -1.89
N ALA A 93 9.23 26.69 -2.66
CA ALA A 93 10.63 26.89 -2.29
C ALA A 93 11.01 28.38 -2.25
N ALA A 94 10.59 29.13 -3.27
CA ALA A 94 10.85 30.57 -3.36
C ALA A 94 10.23 31.33 -2.19
N MET A 95 8.99 31.00 -1.78
CA MET A 95 8.34 31.61 -0.63
C MET A 95 9.13 31.40 0.66
N VAL A 96 9.54 30.16 0.95
CA VAL A 96 10.32 29.84 2.16
C VAL A 96 11.67 30.55 2.15
N ILE A 97 12.40 30.49 1.02
CA ILE A 97 13.71 31.15 0.90
C ILE A 97 13.58 32.65 1.04
N ASN A 98 12.58 33.27 0.40
CA ASN A 98 12.38 34.70 0.47
C ASN A 98 12.03 35.16 1.88
N ALA A 99 11.19 34.39 2.58
CA ALA A 99 10.84 34.68 3.96
C ALA A 99 12.08 34.61 4.86
N ASN A 100 12.92 33.57 4.73
CA ASN A 100 14.14 33.45 5.52
C ASN A 100 15.18 34.53 5.22
N LYS A 101 15.15 35.15 4.01
CA LYS A 101 15.97 36.34 3.72
C LYS A 101 15.44 37.61 4.38
N ALA A 102 14.13 37.71 4.60
CA ALA A 102 13.48 38.89 5.18
C ALA A 102 13.55 38.89 6.72
N ALA A 103 13.54 37.72 7.34
CA ALA A 103 13.64 37.58 8.79
C ALA A 103 14.37 36.27 9.15
N ASP A 104 15.44 36.40 9.93
CA ASP A 104 16.18 35.26 10.44
C ASP A 104 15.33 34.45 11.45
N GLY A 105 15.46 33.12 11.41
CA GLY A 105 14.90 32.22 12.43
C GLY A 105 13.43 31.83 12.26
N ILE A 106 12.73 32.30 11.22
CA ILE A 106 11.34 31.90 10.94
C ILE A 106 11.23 30.45 10.41
N GLY A 107 12.28 29.94 9.76
CA GLY A 107 12.36 28.56 9.25
C GLY A 107 11.42 28.27 8.07
N GLY A 108 11.08 26.99 7.90
CA GLY A 108 10.18 26.49 6.84
C GLY A 108 10.61 25.15 6.25
N HIS A 109 9.70 24.19 6.12
CA HIS A 109 10.00 22.84 5.64
C HIS A 109 9.86 22.72 4.12
N LEU A 110 10.99 22.52 3.42
CA LEU A 110 11.01 22.27 1.98
C LEU A 110 10.78 20.80 1.64
N SER A 111 11.44 19.89 2.38
CA SER A 111 11.45 18.46 2.11
C SER A 111 10.09 17.80 2.29
N THR A 112 9.33 18.20 3.31
CA THR A 112 8.01 17.65 3.63
C THR A 112 7.00 17.89 2.51
N PHE A 113 6.96 19.10 1.95
CA PHE A 113 6.09 19.37 0.81
C PHE A 113 6.62 18.68 -0.45
N ALA A 114 7.93 18.73 -0.70
CA ALA A 114 8.52 18.10 -1.89
C ALA A 114 8.20 16.60 -1.99
N SER A 115 8.26 15.86 -0.88
CA SER A 115 7.97 14.41 -0.85
C SER A 115 6.50 14.06 -1.08
N SER A 116 5.58 14.95 -0.71
CA SER A 116 4.13 14.71 -0.78
C SER A 116 3.42 15.45 -1.93
N ALA A 117 4.10 16.36 -2.63
CA ALA A 117 3.48 17.23 -3.64
C ALA A 117 2.72 16.48 -4.74
N SER A 118 3.19 15.30 -5.14
CA SER A 118 2.49 14.49 -6.15
C SER A 118 1.17 13.92 -5.64
N LEU A 119 1.09 13.56 -4.36
CA LEU A 119 -0.14 13.04 -3.75
C LEU A 119 -1.20 14.14 -3.68
N TYR A 120 -0.80 15.33 -3.21
CA TYR A 120 -1.70 16.48 -3.15
C TYR A 120 -2.16 16.93 -4.53
N GLU A 121 -1.27 16.93 -5.53
CA GLU A 121 -1.64 17.34 -6.90
C GLU A 121 -2.68 16.40 -7.52
N VAL A 122 -2.53 15.08 -7.39
CA VAL A 122 -3.57 14.13 -7.80
C VAL A 122 -4.87 14.40 -7.04
N GLY A 123 -4.79 14.67 -5.73
CA GLY A 123 -5.93 15.06 -4.90
C GLY A 123 -6.65 16.29 -5.44
N PHE A 124 -5.93 17.39 -5.67
CA PHE A 124 -6.50 18.66 -6.17
C PHE A 124 -7.10 18.55 -7.57
N ASN A 125 -6.47 17.80 -8.48
CA ASN A 125 -6.95 17.70 -9.85
C ASN A 125 -8.15 16.74 -10.01
N TRP A 126 -8.22 15.67 -9.21
CA TRP A 126 -9.10 14.54 -9.51
C TRP A 126 -10.04 14.11 -8.37
N PHE A 127 -9.81 14.53 -7.13
CA PHE A 127 -10.56 14.01 -5.99
C PHE A 127 -11.22 15.10 -5.14
N PHE A 128 -10.46 16.10 -4.70
CA PHE A 128 -10.89 17.08 -3.72
C PHE A 128 -12.00 17.97 -4.24
N ARG A 129 -13.11 17.99 -3.51
CA ARG A 129 -14.30 18.80 -3.82
C ARG A 129 -14.32 20.09 -3.02
N GLY A 130 -14.49 21.20 -3.73
CA GLY A 130 -14.77 22.52 -3.15
C GLY A 130 -16.22 22.64 -2.65
N LYS A 131 -16.61 23.86 -2.28
CA LYS A 131 -17.94 24.16 -1.69
C LYS A 131 -18.93 24.76 -2.71
N ASP A 132 -18.57 24.76 -3.99
CA ASP A 132 -19.28 25.50 -5.03
C ASP A 132 -20.64 24.88 -5.41
N ASP A 133 -20.87 23.61 -5.06
CA ASP A 133 -22.13 22.89 -5.32
C ASP A 133 -23.14 22.97 -4.15
N GLY A 134 -22.88 23.83 -3.17
CA GLY A 134 -23.71 23.99 -1.98
C GLY A 134 -23.53 22.88 -0.94
N ARG A 135 -22.61 21.93 -1.15
CA ARG A 135 -22.22 20.94 -0.16
C ARG A 135 -21.02 21.44 0.66
N PRO A 136 -20.74 20.82 1.83
CA PRO A 136 -19.61 21.22 2.67
C PRO A 136 -18.21 21.04 2.04
N GLY A 137 -18.10 20.37 0.88
CA GLY A 137 -16.83 19.96 0.28
C GLY A 137 -16.16 18.82 1.05
N ASP A 138 -14.97 18.43 0.61
CA ASP A 138 -14.15 17.42 1.30
C ASP A 138 -13.37 18.06 2.47
N HIS A 139 -13.24 17.33 3.57
CA HIS A 139 -12.36 17.68 4.68
C HIS A 139 -10.99 17.03 4.46
N VAL A 140 -10.00 17.84 4.09
CA VAL A 140 -8.62 17.43 3.77
C VAL A 140 -7.67 17.82 4.90
#